data_AF-A0A6N7VR38-F1
#
_entry.id   AF-A0A6N7VR38-F1
#
_cell.length_a   1.000
_cell.length_b   1.000
_cell.length_c   1.000
_cell.angle_alpha   90.00
_cell.angle_beta   90.00
_cell.angle_gamma   90.00
#
_symmetry.space_group_name_H-M   'P 1'
#
loop_
_entity.id
_entity.type
_entity.pdbx_description
1 polymer ?
#
loop_
_entity_poly.entity_id
_entity_poly.type
_entity_poly.pdbx_seq_one_letter_code
_entity_poly.pdbx_strand_id
1 'polypeptide(L)'
;MNNITINNNSIERKLYNNQPVVTFKDIDLVHERVSGTARRNFYKNQKHFIENEDYYLVTVENAKCTKFVHSNIPPKGQYFFTESGYLMLVKSFTDDLAWEVQRQLVNCYFREKEQTYQQLELEPYKLVKKTYKGKPVMTVNDLVYLTDFEKSTLNLHIRAYKIGTLLEKSELYKFKLENTNISNRISSLYVLNFDEVKNILKYFGLLDKCNNEVDKYFNIFEVKENKDSKAITLLRFYNLINLERSLNMFFVDKKLKEDLTEVISKKYIELGLLDKPCRNLSINTLEGWNLFVKKDEYKRDLIK
;
A
#
# COMPACT_ATOMS: atom_id res chain seq x y z
N MET A 1 11.74 -20.24 14.77
CA MET A 1 12.80 -21.08 14.20
C MET A 1 12.19 -21.78 12.98
N ASN A 2 12.68 -21.48 11.78
CA ASN A 2 12.20 -22.12 10.55
C ASN A 2 13.17 -23.27 10.23
N ASN A 3 12.85 -24.46 10.72
CA ASN A 3 13.62 -25.67 10.45
C ASN A 3 13.07 -26.34 9.19
N ILE A 4 13.97 -26.67 8.27
CA ILE A 4 13.65 -27.34 7.00
C ILE A 4 14.24 -28.74 7.06
N THR A 5 13.44 -29.74 6.74
CA THR A 5 13.90 -31.13 6.69
C THR A 5 14.39 -31.45 5.28
N ILE A 6 15.63 -31.91 5.15
CA ILE A 6 16.27 -32.30 3.89
C ILE A 6 16.92 -33.65 4.13
N ASN A 7 16.57 -34.66 3.33
CA ASN A 7 17.07 -36.03 3.49
C ASN A 7 17.05 -36.49 4.96
N ASN A 8 15.88 -36.41 5.61
CA ASN A 8 15.64 -36.72 7.03
C ASN A 8 16.47 -35.93 8.06
N ASN A 9 17.27 -34.96 7.63
CA ASN A 9 18.05 -34.09 8.48
C ASN A 9 17.39 -32.72 8.58
N SER A 10 17.12 -32.28 9.82
CA SER A 10 16.56 -30.95 10.08
C SER A 10 17.68 -29.91 10.12
N ILE A 11 17.68 -28.97 9.19
CA ILE A 11 18.60 -27.83 9.18
C ILE A 11 17.84 -26.52 9.42
N GLU A 12 18.48 -25.60 10.16
CA GLU A 12 17.93 -24.26 10.36
C GLU A 12 18.16 -23.38 9.13
N ARG A 13 17.15 -22.63 8.73
CA ARG A 13 17.28 -21.66 7.65
C ARG A 13 18.12 -20.45 8.09
N LYS A 14 19.27 -20.26 7.43
CA LYS A 14 20.22 -19.17 7.72
C LYS A 14 20.15 -18.12 6.62
N LEU A 15 20.16 -16.84 6.99
CA LEU A 15 19.98 -15.70 6.07
C LEU A 15 21.13 -14.69 6.18
N TYR A 16 22.09 -14.72 5.26
CA TYR A 16 23.14 -13.71 5.19
C TYR A 16 22.79 -12.67 4.11
N ASN A 17 22.85 -11.38 4.41
CA ASN A 17 22.47 -10.30 3.48
C ASN A 17 21.10 -10.50 2.79
N ASN A 18 20.08 -10.96 3.53
CA ASN A 18 18.74 -11.31 3.01
C ASN A 18 18.76 -12.40 1.92
N GLN A 19 19.79 -13.22 1.86
CA GLN A 19 19.90 -14.38 1.00
C GLN A 19 20.03 -15.66 1.83
N PRO A 20 19.31 -16.75 1.47
CA PRO A 20 19.50 -18.05 2.09
C PRO A 20 20.93 -18.55 1.86
N VAL A 21 21.58 -19.00 2.93
CA VAL A 21 22.94 -19.52 2.88
C VAL A 21 23.09 -20.81 3.68
N VAL A 22 24.00 -21.68 3.24
CA VAL A 22 24.34 -22.93 3.94
C VAL A 22 25.80 -22.92 4.38
N THR A 23 26.12 -23.65 5.44
CA THR A 23 27.50 -23.84 5.92
C THR A 23 28.06 -25.20 5.49
N PHE A 24 29.39 -25.38 5.57
CA PHE A 24 30.00 -26.70 5.36
C PHE A 24 29.36 -27.81 6.20
N LYS A 25 29.03 -27.52 7.46
CA LYS A 25 28.40 -28.49 8.36
C LYS A 25 27.02 -28.88 7.88
N ASP A 26 26.23 -27.93 7.39
CA ASP A 26 24.90 -28.22 6.84
C ASP A 26 25.01 -29.08 5.59
N ILE A 27 25.97 -28.77 4.70
CA ILE A 27 26.22 -29.54 3.47
C ILE A 27 26.66 -30.98 3.78
N ASP A 28 27.65 -31.16 4.67
CA ASP A 28 28.11 -32.51 5.05
C ASP A 28 26.97 -33.30 5.71
N LEU A 29 26.13 -32.65 6.52
CA LEU A 29 25.01 -33.29 7.21
C LEU A 29 23.93 -33.79 6.23
N VAL A 30 23.42 -32.93 5.34
CA VAL A 30 22.34 -33.30 4.42
C VAL A 30 22.75 -34.34 3.38
N HIS A 31 24.04 -34.36 3.03
CA HIS A 31 24.63 -35.35 2.12
C HIS A 31 25.20 -36.58 2.84
N GLU A 32 24.98 -36.72 4.15
CA GLU A 32 25.46 -37.85 4.98
C GLU A 32 26.96 -38.12 4.86
N ARG A 33 27.76 -37.06 4.71
CA ARG A 33 29.22 -37.16 4.55
C ARG A 33 29.94 -36.97 5.87
N VAL A 34 31.11 -37.57 5.95
CA VAL A 34 32.05 -37.32 7.04
C VAL A 34 32.35 -35.82 7.10
N SER A 35 32.27 -35.26 8.31
CA SER A 35 32.51 -33.83 8.54
C SER A 35 33.84 -33.37 7.94
N GLY A 36 33.80 -32.26 7.19
CA GLY A 36 34.96 -31.69 6.51
C GLY A 36 35.10 -32.11 5.04
N THR A 37 34.19 -32.94 4.51
CA THR A 37 34.24 -33.36 3.10
C THR A 37 33.95 -32.20 2.16
N ALA A 38 32.87 -31.44 2.42
CA ALA A 38 32.54 -30.24 1.67
C ALA A 38 33.67 -29.20 1.73
N ARG A 39 34.29 -29.04 2.91
CA ARG A 39 35.42 -28.13 3.11
C ARG A 39 36.64 -28.51 2.27
N ARG A 40 37.00 -29.80 2.24
CA ARG A 40 38.10 -30.32 1.41
C ARG A 40 37.83 -30.05 -0.08
N ASN A 41 36.62 -30.30 -0.54
CA ASN A 41 36.25 -30.11 -1.95
C ASN A 41 36.23 -28.63 -2.35
N PHE A 42 35.78 -27.75 -1.46
CA PHE A 42 35.86 -26.31 -1.66
C PHE A 42 37.31 -25.85 -1.87
N TYR A 43 38.24 -26.20 -0.96
CA TYR A 43 39.63 -25.79 -1.13
C TYR A 43 40.30 -26.37 -2.37
N LYS A 44 39.97 -27.60 -2.74
CA LYS A 44 40.49 -28.22 -3.98
C LYS A 44 40.06 -27.47 -5.24
N ASN A 45 38.83 -26.94 -5.24
CA ASN A 45 38.22 -26.27 -6.39
C ASN A 45 38.12 -24.76 -6.23
N GLN A 46 38.78 -24.17 -5.23
CA GLN A 46 38.57 -22.78 -4.80
C GLN A 46 38.76 -21.77 -5.93
N LYS A 47 39.66 -22.05 -6.88
CA LYS A 47 39.90 -21.24 -8.08
C LYS A 47 38.67 -21.00 -8.96
N HIS A 48 37.61 -21.80 -8.81
CA HIS A 48 36.37 -21.67 -9.56
C HIS A 48 35.29 -20.89 -8.82
N PHE A 49 35.48 -20.57 -7.54
CA PHE A 49 34.50 -19.88 -6.73
C PHE A 49 34.77 -18.37 -6.70
N ILE A 50 33.71 -17.59 -6.70
CA ILE A 50 33.78 -16.13 -6.61
C ILE A 50 33.30 -15.68 -5.22
N GLU A 51 34.15 -14.95 -4.50
CA GLU A 51 33.79 -14.35 -3.21
C GLU A 51 32.74 -13.25 -3.39
N ASN A 52 31.73 -13.22 -2.52
CA ASN A 52 30.52 -12.39 -2.55
C ASN A 52 29.43 -12.78 -3.57
N GLU A 53 29.70 -13.74 -4.46
CA GLU A 53 28.71 -14.33 -5.35
C GLU A 53 28.36 -15.76 -4.90
N ASP A 54 29.36 -16.63 -4.84
CA ASP A 54 29.19 -18.04 -4.49
C ASP A 54 29.31 -18.29 -2.99
N TYR A 55 30.17 -17.53 -2.32
CA TYR A 55 30.35 -17.64 -0.89
C TYR A 55 30.68 -16.31 -0.22
N TYR A 56 30.37 -16.22 1.06
CA TYR A 56 30.77 -15.13 1.94
C TYR A 56 31.71 -15.66 3.02
N LEU A 57 32.85 -14.99 3.20
CA LEU A 57 33.74 -15.21 4.34
C LEU A 57 33.37 -14.24 5.46
N VAL A 58 32.76 -14.76 6.53
CA VAL A 58 32.33 -13.95 7.67
C VAL A 58 33.31 -14.08 8.82
N THR A 59 34.02 -12.98 9.08
CA THR A 59 34.92 -12.82 10.22
C THR A 59 34.20 -12.18 11.41
N VAL A 60 34.84 -12.18 12.58
CA VAL A 60 34.32 -11.56 13.81
C VAL A 60 33.99 -10.07 13.60
N GLU A 61 34.77 -9.37 12.78
CA GLU A 61 34.57 -7.95 12.48
C GLU A 61 33.31 -7.70 11.63
N ASN A 62 33.00 -8.61 10.69
CA ASN A 62 31.88 -8.52 9.76
C ASN A 62 30.59 -9.20 10.28
N ALA A 63 30.64 -9.80 11.47
CA ALA A 63 29.55 -10.56 12.07
C ALA A 63 28.36 -9.73 12.56
N LYS A 64 28.54 -8.41 12.71
CA LYS A 64 27.54 -7.47 13.26
C LYS A 64 26.24 -7.41 12.45
N CYS A 65 26.23 -7.91 11.21
CA CYS A 65 25.10 -7.85 10.29
C CYS A 65 24.16 -9.08 10.32
N THR A 66 24.38 -10.06 11.19
CA THR A 66 23.62 -11.33 11.19
C THR A 66 23.03 -11.73 12.54
N LYS A 67 21.74 -12.11 12.55
CA LYS A 67 20.98 -12.49 13.76
C LYS A 67 21.21 -13.92 14.28
N PHE A 68 21.85 -14.79 13.50
CA PHE A 68 22.07 -16.22 13.82
C PHE A 68 23.56 -16.54 14.08
N VAL A 69 24.44 -15.55 13.92
CA VAL A 69 25.85 -15.69 14.21
C VAL A 69 26.08 -15.27 15.66
N HIS A 70 25.61 -16.11 16.58
CA HIS A 70 25.89 -15.93 18.00
C HIS A 70 27.26 -16.53 18.35
N SER A 71 28.13 -15.66 18.86
CA SER A 71 29.27 -15.90 19.77
C SER A 71 30.38 -16.90 19.40
N ASN A 72 30.24 -17.73 18.37
CA ASN A 72 31.19 -18.83 18.07
C ASN A 72 31.73 -18.78 16.63
N ILE A 73 32.08 -17.60 16.12
CA ILE A 73 32.82 -17.53 14.85
C ILE A 73 34.28 -17.95 15.12
N PRO A 74 34.81 -18.93 14.39
CA PRO A 74 36.23 -19.27 14.49
C PRO A 74 37.09 -18.04 14.19
N PRO A 75 38.27 -17.89 14.80
CA PRO A 75 39.20 -16.79 14.49
C PRO A 75 39.55 -16.67 12.99
N LYS A 76 39.42 -17.78 12.26
CA LYS A 76 39.68 -17.88 10.81
C LYS A 76 38.46 -17.54 9.93
N GLY A 77 37.34 -17.14 10.51
CA GLY A 77 36.08 -16.87 9.82
C GLY A 77 35.25 -18.12 9.50
N GLN A 78 33.98 -17.89 9.17
CA GLN A 78 33.01 -18.91 8.79
C GLN A 78 32.57 -18.68 7.33
N TYR A 79 32.50 -19.76 6.55
CA TYR A 79 32.04 -19.71 5.16
C TYR A 79 30.53 -19.94 5.11
N PHE A 80 29.85 -19.09 4.36
CA PHE A 80 28.45 -19.21 3.98
C PHE A 80 28.33 -19.31 2.47
N PHE A 81 27.65 -20.33 1.98
CA PHE A 81 27.46 -20.58 0.55
C PHE A 81 26.08 -20.15 0.12
N THR A 82 26.00 -19.40 -0.97
CA THR A 82 24.75 -19.07 -1.66
C THR A 82 24.25 -20.29 -2.44
N GLU A 83 23.10 -20.17 -3.11
CA GLU A 83 22.60 -21.22 -4.00
C GLU A 83 23.63 -21.58 -5.08
N SER A 84 24.24 -20.58 -5.73
CA SER A 84 25.26 -20.83 -6.77
C SER A 84 26.49 -21.52 -6.20
N GLY A 85 27.01 -21.07 -5.06
CA GLY A 85 28.18 -21.69 -4.45
C GLY A 85 27.93 -23.11 -3.94
N TYR A 86 26.74 -23.39 -3.42
CA TYR A 86 26.34 -24.76 -3.10
C TYR A 86 26.34 -25.64 -4.35
N LEU A 87 25.76 -25.18 -5.46
CA LEU A 87 25.73 -25.91 -6.72
C LEU A 87 27.14 -26.16 -7.26
N MET A 88 28.04 -25.17 -7.15
CA MET A 88 29.43 -25.33 -7.56
C MET A 88 30.19 -26.35 -6.71
N LEU A 89 29.90 -26.42 -5.41
CA LEU A 89 30.51 -27.38 -4.50
C LEU A 89 30.01 -28.81 -4.77
N VAL A 90 28.69 -28.98 -4.91
CA VAL A 90 28.05 -30.28 -5.12
C VAL A 90 28.30 -30.83 -6.53
N LYS A 91 28.76 -30.02 -7.49
CA LYS A 91 29.25 -30.51 -8.80
C LYS A 91 30.37 -31.57 -8.69
N SER A 92 31.06 -31.61 -7.55
CA SER A 92 32.08 -32.61 -7.25
C SER A 92 31.53 -33.92 -6.65
N PHE A 93 30.24 -33.98 -6.37
CA PHE A 93 29.56 -35.15 -5.81
C PHE A 93 28.93 -35.93 -6.99
N THR A 94 29.20 -37.23 -7.08
CA THR A 94 28.87 -38.06 -8.25
C THR A 94 27.88 -39.19 -7.92
N ASP A 95 27.29 -39.13 -6.75
CA ASP A 95 26.48 -40.13 -6.06
C ASP A 95 24.99 -39.82 -6.20
N ASP A 96 24.17 -40.86 -6.32
CA ASP A 96 22.71 -40.71 -6.52
C ASP A 96 22.03 -39.95 -5.37
N LEU A 97 22.52 -40.13 -4.14
CA LEU A 97 22.06 -39.38 -2.97
C LEU A 97 22.28 -37.87 -3.16
N ALA A 98 23.41 -37.47 -3.73
CA ALA A 98 23.72 -36.07 -3.96
C ALA A 98 22.73 -35.41 -4.93
N TRP A 99 22.26 -36.16 -5.94
CA TRP A 99 21.23 -35.69 -6.87
C TRP A 99 19.88 -35.47 -6.19
N GLU A 100 19.47 -36.36 -5.29
CA GLU A 100 18.23 -36.22 -4.55
C GLU A 100 18.28 -35.05 -3.56
N VAL A 101 19.34 -34.99 -2.74
CA VAL A 101 19.59 -33.92 -1.78
C VAL A 101 19.66 -32.56 -2.47
N GLN A 102 20.33 -32.48 -3.63
CA GLN A 102 20.42 -31.24 -4.41
C GLN A 102 19.03 -30.74 -4.81
N ARG A 103 18.14 -31.61 -5.31
CA ARG A 103 16.77 -31.19 -5.69
C ARG A 103 15.98 -30.73 -4.48
N GLN A 104 16.04 -31.47 -3.38
CA GLN A 104 15.33 -31.11 -2.15
C GLN A 104 15.83 -29.78 -1.57
N LEU A 105 17.15 -29.56 -1.55
CA LEU A 105 17.74 -28.35 -0.99
C LEU A 105 17.47 -27.12 -1.87
N VAL A 106 17.57 -27.24 -3.20
CA VAL A 106 17.19 -26.15 -4.10
C VAL A 106 15.71 -25.80 -3.96
N ASN A 107 14.82 -26.79 -3.99
CA ASN A 107 13.38 -26.55 -3.96
C ASN A 107 12.86 -26.06 -2.60
N CYS A 108 13.34 -26.64 -1.50
CA CYS A 108 12.82 -26.35 -0.17
C CYS A 108 13.62 -25.26 0.55
N TYR A 109 14.94 -25.19 0.39
CA TYR A 109 15.79 -24.26 1.16
C TYR A 109 16.03 -22.92 0.46
N PHE A 110 16.43 -22.99 -0.82
CA PHE A 110 16.78 -21.79 -1.60
C PHE A 110 15.56 -21.15 -2.27
N ARG A 111 14.69 -21.95 -2.90
CA ARG A 111 13.49 -21.48 -3.62
C ARG A 111 12.31 -21.12 -2.74
N GLU A 112 12.34 -21.41 -1.44
CA GLU A 112 11.32 -20.98 -0.49
C GLU A 112 11.11 -19.44 -0.49
N LYS A 113 12.02 -18.66 -1.09
CA LYS A 113 11.78 -17.23 -1.38
C LYS A 113 10.52 -17.00 -2.21
N GLU A 114 10.13 -17.89 -3.12
CA GLU A 114 8.91 -17.68 -3.93
C GLU A 114 7.63 -17.94 -3.12
N GLN A 115 7.64 -18.94 -2.24
CA GLN A 115 6.48 -19.26 -1.41
C GLN A 115 6.35 -18.36 -0.18
N THR A 116 7.43 -17.77 0.34
CA THR A 116 7.32 -16.82 1.46
C THR A 116 6.67 -15.49 1.04
N TYR A 117 6.59 -15.17 -0.26
CA TYR A 117 5.76 -14.06 -0.75
C TYR A 117 4.29 -14.44 -0.98
N GLN A 118 3.96 -15.75 -1.07
CA GLN A 118 2.60 -16.23 -1.33
C GLN A 118 1.90 -16.90 -0.12
N GLN A 119 2.65 -17.33 0.90
CA GLN A 119 2.14 -18.10 2.04
C GLN A 119 2.55 -17.55 3.42
N LEU A 120 2.77 -16.23 3.52
CA LEU A 120 2.19 -15.59 4.70
C LEU A 120 0.68 -15.71 4.46
N GLU A 121 -0.03 -16.47 5.29
CA GLU A 121 -1.46 -16.24 5.48
C GLU A 121 -1.59 -14.76 5.90
N LEU A 122 -1.65 -13.90 4.89
CA LEU A 122 -2.08 -12.53 5.03
C LEU A 122 -3.48 -12.69 5.56
N GLU A 123 -3.71 -12.32 6.83
CA GLU A 123 -4.98 -11.73 7.22
C GLU A 123 -5.50 -10.98 6.00
N PRO A 124 -6.66 -11.38 5.42
CA PRO A 124 -7.12 -10.83 4.15
C PRO A 124 -7.04 -9.32 4.26
N TYR A 125 -6.33 -8.69 3.32
CA TYR A 125 -6.01 -7.27 3.42
C TYR A 125 -7.29 -6.50 3.72
N LYS A 126 -7.39 -5.95 4.93
CA LYS A 126 -8.60 -5.26 5.35
C LYS A 126 -8.48 -3.79 4.99
N LEU A 127 -9.46 -3.29 4.24
CA LEU A 127 -9.60 -1.88 3.97
C LEU A 127 -9.87 -1.13 5.29
N VAL A 128 -8.83 -0.51 5.84
CA VAL A 128 -8.90 0.31 7.06
C VAL A 128 -8.68 1.78 6.68
N LYS A 129 -9.52 2.65 7.24
CA LYS A 129 -9.44 4.10 7.08
C LYS A 129 -8.10 4.62 7.61
N LYS A 130 -7.38 5.36 6.77
CA LYS A 130 -6.08 5.95 7.10
C LYS A 130 -6.17 7.45 7.01
N THR A 131 -5.41 8.13 7.86
CA THR A 131 -5.30 9.59 7.84
C THR A 131 -3.86 10.03 7.69
N TYR A 132 -3.65 11.14 7.01
CA TYR A 132 -2.36 11.83 6.97
C TYR A 132 -2.60 13.32 7.19
N LYS A 133 -1.95 13.90 8.20
CA LYS A 133 -2.16 15.30 8.61
C LYS A 133 -3.64 15.60 8.90
N GLY A 134 -4.36 14.62 9.46
CA GLY A 134 -5.79 14.72 9.78
C GLY A 134 -6.75 14.62 8.59
N LYS A 135 -6.27 14.40 7.37
CA LYS A 135 -7.11 14.18 6.18
C LYS A 135 -7.21 12.68 5.85
N PRO A 136 -8.38 12.16 5.45
CA PRO A 136 -8.52 10.77 5.02
C PRO A 136 -7.76 10.55 3.72
N VAL A 137 -7.03 9.44 3.64
CA VAL A 137 -6.18 9.10 2.50
C VAL A 137 -6.16 7.59 2.25
N MET A 138 -5.96 7.19 1.00
CA MET A 138 -5.77 5.78 0.61
C MET A 138 -4.32 5.51 0.22
N THR A 139 -3.91 4.25 0.34
CA THR A 139 -2.62 3.77 -0.14
C THR A 139 -2.78 2.96 -1.42
N VAL A 140 -1.69 2.69 -2.13
CA VAL A 140 -1.72 1.83 -3.32
C VAL A 140 -2.23 0.43 -2.99
N ASN A 141 -1.95 -0.10 -1.80
CA ASN A 141 -2.47 -1.41 -1.40
C ASN A 141 -4.00 -1.38 -1.20
N ASP A 142 -4.57 -0.24 -0.78
CA ASP A 142 -6.04 -0.08 -0.69
C ASP A 142 -6.66 -0.13 -2.09
N LEU A 143 -6.00 0.47 -3.09
CA LEU A 143 -6.46 0.40 -4.48
C LEU A 143 -6.34 -1.00 -5.08
N VAL A 144 -5.25 -1.72 -4.78
CA VAL A 144 -5.09 -3.12 -5.20
C VAL A 144 -6.26 -3.95 -4.67
N TYR A 145 -6.64 -3.76 -3.41
CA TYR A 145 -7.79 -4.44 -2.81
C TYR A 145 -9.13 -4.06 -3.45
N LEU A 146 -9.30 -2.79 -3.84
CA LEU A 146 -10.56 -2.31 -4.45
C LEU A 146 -10.72 -2.70 -5.93
N THR A 147 -9.62 -2.90 -6.65
CA THR A 147 -9.62 -3.00 -8.11
C THR A 147 -9.09 -4.32 -8.65
N ASP A 148 -8.51 -5.16 -7.78
CA ASP A 148 -7.79 -6.39 -8.12
C ASP A 148 -6.64 -6.20 -9.13
N PHE A 149 -6.20 -4.96 -9.37
CA PHE A 149 -5.06 -4.68 -10.24
C PHE A 149 -3.72 -4.97 -9.56
N GLU A 150 -2.74 -5.37 -10.37
CA GLU A 150 -1.37 -5.49 -9.89
C GLU A 150 -0.81 -4.14 -9.40
N LYS A 151 -0.11 -4.21 -8.25
CA LYS A 151 0.57 -3.06 -7.64
C LYS A 151 1.58 -2.39 -8.57
N SER A 152 2.23 -3.16 -9.44
CA SER A 152 3.17 -2.70 -10.47
C SER A 152 2.48 -1.71 -11.42
N THR A 153 1.35 -2.11 -11.97
CA THR A 153 0.53 -1.34 -12.91
C THR A 153 0.06 -0.01 -12.31
N LEU A 154 -0.45 -0.04 -11.08
CA LEU A 154 -0.88 1.16 -10.38
C LEU A 154 0.29 2.12 -10.11
N ASN A 155 1.44 1.62 -9.67
CA ASN A 155 2.63 2.46 -9.43
C ASN A 155 3.17 3.09 -10.71
N LEU A 156 3.12 2.38 -11.85
CA LEU A 156 3.51 2.95 -13.15
C LEU A 156 2.61 4.12 -13.52
N HIS A 157 1.29 3.98 -13.36
CA HIS A 157 0.34 5.05 -13.63
C HIS A 157 0.55 6.26 -12.70
N ILE A 158 0.67 6.02 -11.39
CA ILE A 158 0.94 7.05 -10.37
C ILE A 158 2.21 7.83 -10.72
N ARG A 159 3.29 7.15 -11.12
CA ARG A 159 4.56 7.80 -11.51
C ARG A 159 4.46 8.58 -12.81
N ALA A 160 3.79 8.01 -13.83
CA ALA A 160 3.65 8.62 -15.14
C ALA A 160 2.87 9.94 -15.07
N TYR A 161 1.78 9.96 -14.29
CA TYR A 161 0.90 11.13 -14.15
C TYR A 161 1.21 11.98 -12.92
N LYS A 162 2.25 11.63 -12.14
CA LYS A 162 2.63 12.31 -10.88
C LYS A 162 1.45 12.49 -9.92
N ILE A 163 0.63 11.43 -9.78
CA ILE A 163 -0.57 11.42 -8.93
C ILE A 163 -0.16 10.97 -7.52
N GLY A 164 -0.64 11.64 -6.48
CA GLY A 164 -0.36 11.26 -5.10
C GLY A 164 0.92 11.83 -4.51
N THR A 165 1.02 11.75 -3.19
CA THR A 165 2.19 12.22 -2.43
C THR A 165 3.03 11.03 -1.99
N LEU A 166 4.32 11.03 -2.38
CA LEU A 166 5.29 10.03 -1.93
C LEU A 166 5.79 10.40 -0.53
N LEU A 167 5.48 9.57 0.45
CA LEU A 167 5.97 9.73 1.82
C LEU A 167 7.26 8.94 2.01
N GLU A 168 8.30 9.65 2.44
CA GLU A 168 9.61 9.09 2.77
C GLU A 168 10.08 9.58 4.14
N LYS A 169 11.04 8.85 4.74
CA LYS A 169 11.78 9.27 5.94
C LYS A 169 10.88 9.78 7.08
N SER A 170 10.96 11.07 7.39
CA SER A 170 10.29 11.71 8.53
C SER A 170 8.77 11.83 8.33
N GLU A 171 8.31 12.06 7.11
CA GLU A 171 6.88 12.16 6.81
C GLU A 171 6.21 10.79 6.89
N LEU A 172 6.90 9.74 6.44
CA LEU A 172 6.45 8.37 6.60
C LEU A 172 6.39 7.96 8.07
N TYR A 173 7.35 8.41 8.89
CA TYR A 173 7.32 8.16 10.33
C TYR A 173 6.09 8.79 10.99
N LYS A 174 5.76 10.05 10.67
CA LYS A 174 4.54 10.72 11.16
C LYS A 174 3.28 9.97 10.74
N PHE A 175 3.21 9.53 9.49
CA PHE A 175 2.09 8.76 8.98
C PHE A 175 1.93 7.40 9.69
N LYS A 176 3.03 6.71 10.00
CA LYS A 176 3.00 5.46 10.78
C LYS A 176 2.55 5.66 12.22
N LEU A 177 2.89 6.80 12.85
CA LEU A 177 2.38 7.15 14.17
C LEU A 177 0.87 7.39 14.16
N GLU A 178 0.34 8.03 13.11
CA GLU A 178 -1.10 8.22 12.91
C GLU A 178 -1.84 6.90 12.59
N ASN A 179 -1.15 5.90 12.03
CA ASN A 179 -1.77 4.67 11.54
C ASN A 179 -0.98 3.42 11.97
N THR A 180 -1.33 2.85 13.12
CA THR A 180 -0.66 1.68 13.71
C THR A 180 -0.75 0.40 12.86
N ASN A 181 -1.72 0.32 11.94
CA ASN A 181 -1.95 -0.84 11.07
C ASN A 181 -0.97 -0.94 9.88
N ILE A 182 0.06 -0.09 9.83
CA ILE A 182 1.02 -0.05 8.72
C ILE A 182 2.34 -0.68 9.17
N SER A 183 2.88 -1.59 8.34
CA SER A 183 4.14 -2.27 8.66
C SER A 183 5.30 -1.30 8.82
N ASN A 184 6.03 -1.41 9.94
CA ASN A 184 7.23 -0.62 10.20
C ASN A 184 8.35 -0.85 9.17
N ARG A 185 8.32 -1.97 8.43
CA ARG A 185 9.34 -2.34 7.43
C ARG A 185 9.28 -1.51 6.14
N ILE A 186 8.17 -0.81 5.88
CA ILE A 186 7.98 -0.03 4.65
C ILE A 186 8.88 1.22 4.71
N SER A 187 9.74 1.44 3.70
CA SER A 187 10.65 2.59 3.63
C SER A 187 10.09 3.81 2.90
N SER A 188 9.10 3.60 2.03
CA SER A 188 8.44 4.62 1.21
C SER A 188 7.04 4.18 0.83
N LEU A 189 6.09 5.11 0.72
CA LEU A 189 4.70 4.80 0.37
C LEU A 189 4.01 5.97 -0.33
N TYR A 190 3.21 5.68 -1.36
CA TYR A 190 2.31 6.67 -1.94
C TYR A 190 1.00 6.74 -1.17
N VAL A 191 0.59 7.98 -0.90
CA VAL A 191 -0.66 8.33 -0.25
C VAL A 191 -1.49 9.16 -1.24
N LEU A 192 -2.76 8.81 -1.37
CA LEU A 192 -3.68 9.30 -2.38
C LEU A 192 -4.90 9.95 -1.73
N ASN A 193 -5.26 11.13 -2.24
CA ASN A 193 -6.47 11.86 -1.89
C ASN A 193 -7.67 11.33 -2.67
N PHE A 194 -8.87 11.76 -2.27
CA PHE A 194 -10.12 11.36 -2.92
C PHE A 194 -10.16 11.62 -4.43
N ASP A 195 -9.84 12.85 -4.86
CA ASP A 195 -9.87 13.22 -6.28
C ASP A 195 -8.87 12.41 -7.11
N GLU A 196 -7.71 12.12 -6.52
CA GLU A 196 -6.66 11.31 -7.13
C GLU A 196 -7.09 9.87 -7.32
N VAL A 197 -7.76 9.28 -6.31
CA VAL A 197 -8.35 7.95 -6.42
C VAL A 197 -9.42 7.90 -7.52
N LYS A 198 -10.31 8.91 -7.58
CA LYS A 198 -11.34 8.97 -8.65
C LYS A 198 -10.73 9.10 -10.04
N ASN A 199 -9.67 9.90 -10.20
CA ASN A 199 -8.97 10.03 -11.47
C ASN A 199 -8.35 8.70 -11.92
N ILE A 200 -7.72 7.97 -11.00
CA ILE A 200 -7.17 6.63 -11.26
C ILE A 200 -8.29 5.67 -11.68
N LEU A 201 -9.38 5.60 -10.92
CA LEU A 201 -10.50 4.69 -11.22
C LEU A 201 -11.19 5.01 -12.54
N LYS A 202 -11.29 6.30 -12.90
CA LYS A 202 -11.81 6.75 -14.19
C LYS A 202 -10.92 6.30 -15.35
N TYR A 203 -9.60 6.42 -15.19
CA TYR A 203 -8.64 5.97 -16.20
C TYR A 203 -8.76 4.46 -16.48
N PHE A 204 -8.92 3.66 -15.43
CA PHE A 204 -9.08 2.21 -15.56
C PHE A 204 -10.52 1.76 -15.87
N GLY A 205 -11.48 2.69 -16.03
CA GLY A 205 -12.88 2.35 -16.34
C GLY A 205 -13.61 1.60 -15.21
N LEU A 206 -13.13 1.68 -13.97
CA LEU A 206 -13.69 0.99 -12.81
C LEU A 206 -14.52 1.90 -11.90
N LEU A 207 -14.76 3.15 -12.31
CA LEU A 207 -15.45 4.13 -11.48
C LEU A 207 -16.82 3.59 -11.04
N ASP A 208 -17.60 3.00 -11.93
CA ASP A 208 -18.96 2.52 -11.61
C ASP A 208 -18.99 1.35 -10.62
N LYS A 209 -17.93 0.54 -10.56
CA LYS A 209 -17.85 -0.64 -9.68
C LYS A 209 -17.44 -0.28 -8.26
N CYS A 210 -16.43 0.59 -8.13
CA CYS A 210 -15.78 0.85 -6.84
C CYS A 210 -16.23 2.16 -6.19
N ASN A 211 -17.08 2.98 -6.85
CA ASN A 211 -17.47 4.31 -6.36
C ASN A 211 -18.06 4.27 -4.95
N ASN A 212 -18.98 3.32 -4.70
CA ASN A 212 -19.70 3.24 -3.43
C ASN A 212 -18.75 2.93 -2.25
N GLU A 213 -17.77 2.04 -2.45
CA GLU A 213 -16.78 1.68 -1.43
C GLU A 213 -15.78 2.83 -1.18
N VAL A 214 -15.39 3.55 -2.23
CA VAL A 214 -14.51 4.72 -2.12
C VAL A 214 -15.23 5.87 -1.40
N ASP A 215 -16.46 6.17 -1.80
CA ASP A 215 -17.26 7.24 -1.19
C ASP A 215 -17.55 6.94 0.29
N LYS A 216 -17.76 5.66 0.64
CA LYS A 216 -17.87 5.19 2.03
C LYS A 216 -16.56 5.35 2.80
N TYR A 217 -15.43 4.93 2.24
CA TYR A 217 -14.10 5.03 2.88
C TYR A 217 -13.72 6.47 3.24
N PHE A 218 -13.93 7.39 2.31
CA PHE A 218 -13.66 8.80 2.52
C PHE A 218 -14.76 9.51 3.34
N ASN A 219 -15.74 8.76 3.86
CA ASN A 219 -16.83 9.27 4.69
C ASN A 219 -17.58 10.44 4.04
N ILE A 220 -17.79 10.43 2.73
CA ILE A 220 -18.56 11.49 2.05
C ILE A 220 -20.00 11.54 2.60
N PHE A 221 -20.52 10.41 3.06
CA PHE A 221 -21.81 10.30 3.74
C PHE A 221 -21.74 10.55 5.26
N GLU A 222 -20.56 10.49 5.90
CA GLU A 222 -20.36 10.64 7.36
C GLU A 222 -19.72 11.98 7.77
N VAL A 223 -19.58 12.98 6.87
CA VAL A 223 -19.15 14.34 7.27
C VAL A 223 -20.22 15.09 8.09
N LYS A 224 -21.37 14.49 8.40
CA LYS A 224 -22.33 15.09 9.33
C LYS A 224 -22.44 14.14 10.50
N GLU A 225 -21.86 14.44 11.65
CA GLU A 225 -22.64 15.30 12.53
C GLU A 225 -21.90 16.28 13.44
N ASN A 226 -20.60 16.19 13.72
CA ASN A 226 -20.15 16.79 14.99
C ASN A 226 -18.92 17.72 15.00
N LYS A 227 -18.62 18.44 13.91
CA LYS A 227 -17.90 19.74 13.98
C LYS A 227 -17.89 20.60 12.69
N ASP A 228 -18.30 20.06 11.54
CA ASP A 228 -18.32 20.75 10.24
C ASP A 228 -19.73 21.19 9.75
N SER A 229 -20.71 21.38 10.65
CA SER A 229 -22.08 21.76 10.25
C SER A 229 -22.13 23.09 9.47
N LYS A 230 -21.36 24.11 9.90
CA LYS A 230 -21.30 25.41 9.21
C LYS A 230 -20.67 25.31 7.83
N ALA A 231 -19.54 24.62 7.68
CA ALA A 231 -18.81 24.52 6.41
C ALA A 231 -19.60 23.75 5.34
N ILE A 232 -20.27 22.66 5.73
CA ILE A 232 -21.10 21.89 4.80
C ILE A 232 -22.36 22.66 4.42
N THR A 233 -22.95 23.37 5.39
CA THR A 233 -24.10 24.24 5.14
C THR A 233 -23.74 25.39 4.20
N LEU A 234 -22.55 25.98 4.38
CA LEU A 234 -21.99 26.99 3.48
C LEU A 234 -21.74 26.44 2.07
N LEU A 235 -21.21 25.22 1.94
CA LEU A 235 -21.00 24.57 0.64
C LEU A 235 -22.34 24.28 -0.06
N ARG A 236 -23.34 23.75 0.66
CA ARG A 236 -24.70 23.53 0.13
C ARG A 236 -25.33 24.83 -0.35
N PHE A 237 -25.16 25.91 0.41
CA PHE A 237 -25.62 27.25 0.05
C PHE A 237 -24.98 27.77 -1.24
N TYR A 238 -23.66 27.67 -1.39
CA TYR A 238 -22.97 28.10 -2.62
C TYR A 238 -23.35 27.27 -3.84
N ASN A 239 -23.52 25.95 -3.68
CA ASN A 239 -23.98 25.08 -4.76
C ASN A 239 -25.38 25.47 -5.26
N LEU A 240 -26.30 25.82 -4.36
CA LEU A 240 -27.63 26.30 -4.74
C LEU A 240 -27.58 27.62 -5.52
N ILE A 241 -26.76 28.58 -5.09
CA ILE A 241 -26.57 29.85 -5.80
C ILE A 241 -26.02 29.61 -7.22
N ASN A 242 -25.04 28.71 -7.35
CA ASN A 242 -24.45 28.38 -8.66
C ASN A 242 -25.46 27.70 -9.58
N LEU A 243 -26.31 26.84 -9.02
CA LEU A 243 -27.36 26.15 -9.78
C LEU A 243 -28.44 27.13 -10.25
N GLU A 244 -28.89 28.05 -9.39
CA GLU A 244 -29.81 29.14 -9.76
C GLU A 244 -29.23 30.03 -10.87
N ARG A 245 -27.95 30.42 -10.76
CA ARG A 245 -27.26 31.20 -11.79
C ARG A 245 -27.17 30.46 -13.11
N SER A 246 -26.88 29.16 -13.07
CA SER A 246 -26.80 28.32 -14.28
C SER A 246 -28.15 28.25 -14.99
N LEU A 247 -29.25 28.08 -14.25
CA LEU A 247 -30.61 28.09 -14.83
C LEU A 247 -30.99 29.43 -15.46
N ASN A 248 -30.40 30.53 -14.99
CA ASN A 248 -30.62 31.86 -15.57
C ASN A 248 -29.70 32.14 -16.77
N MET A 249 -28.56 31.46 -16.86
CA MET A 249 -27.57 31.67 -17.91
C MET A 249 -27.84 30.83 -19.17
N PHE A 250 -28.35 29.61 -19.00
CA PHE A 250 -28.66 28.72 -20.13
C PHE A 250 -30.08 28.96 -20.65
N PHE A 251 -30.26 28.79 -21.97
CA PHE A 251 -31.58 28.76 -22.60
C PHE A 251 -32.32 27.49 -22.21
N VAL A 252 -33.03 27.53 -21.08
CA VAL A 252 -33.90 26.48 -20.58
C VAL A 252 -35.34 26.83 -20.91
N ASP A 253 -36.14 25.83 -21.33
CA ASP A 253 -37.59 26.00 -21.52
C ASP A 253 -38.24 26.59 -20.26
N LYS A 254 -39.16 27.55 -20.44
CA LYS A 254 -39.76 28.33 -19.35
C LYS A 254 -40.42 27.42 -18.32
N LYS A 255 -41.15 26.39 -18.78
CA LYS A 255 -41.84 25.45 -17.89
C LYS A 255 -40.84 24.63 -17.05
N LEU A 256 -39.82 24.09 -17.71
CA LEU A 256 -38.75 23.34 -17.02
C LEU A 256 -37.98 24.23 -16.03
N LYS A 257 -37.76 25.51 -16.38
CA LYS A 257 -37.13 26.49 -15.49
C LYS A 257 -37.98 26.75 -14.25
N GLU A 258 -39.30 26.89 -14.39
CA GLU A 258 -40.23 27.05 -13.26
C GLU A 258 -40.22 25.81 -12.35
N ASP A 259 -40.25 24.61 -12.91
CA ASP A 259 -40.22 23.35 -12.15
C ASP A 259 -38.89 23.18 -11.39
N LEU A 260 -37.76 23.48 -12.02
CA LEU A 260 -36.45 23.43 -11.38
C LEU A 260 -36.29 24.52 -10.31
N THR A 261 -36.85 25.70 -10.56
CA THR A 261 -36.87 26.79 -9.57
C THR A 261 -37.69 26.38 -8.34
N GLU A 262 -38.80 25.65 -8.53
CA GLU A 262 -39.58 25.10 -7.42
C GLU A 262 -38.75 24.13 -6.57
N VAL A 263 -37.98 23.24 -7.21
CA VAL A 263 -37.08 22.30 -6.52
C VAL A 263 -36.00 23.05 -5.73
N ILE A 264 -35.41 24.09 -6.31
CA ILE A 264 -34.40 24.93 -5.62
C ILE A 264 -35.03 25.67 -4.44
N SER A 265 -36.24 26.22 -4.60
CA SER A 265 -36.94 26.93 -3.54
C SER A 265 -37.17 26.03 -2.32
N LYS A 266 -37.51 24.75 -2.52
CA LYS A 266 -37.65 23.76 -1.44
C LYS A 266 -36.33 23.55 -0.69
N LYS A 267 -35.19 23.56 -1.39
CA LYS A 267 -33.86 23.50 -0.76
C LYS A 267 -33.49 24.77 -0.01
N TYR A 268 -33.97 25.94 -0.42
CA TYR A 268 -33.83 27.16 0.36
C TYR A 268 -34.68 27.17 1.64
N ILE A 269 -35.85 26.53 1.64
CA ILE A 269 -36.66 26.34 2.85
C ILE A 269 -35.93 25.45 3.86
N GLU A 270 -35.30 24.36 3.40
CA GLU A 270 -34.47 23.48 4.27
C GLU A 270 -33.32 24.24 4.95
N LEU A 271 -32.86 25.36 4.38
CA LEU A 271 -31.82 26.23 4.94
C LEU A 271 -32.36 27.40 5.77
N GLY A 272 -33.68 27.55 5.90
CA GLY A 272 -34.34 28.67 6.62
C GLY A 272 -34.38 29.99 5.83
N LEU A 273 -34.06 29.96 4.54
CA LEU A 273 -33.91 31.15 3.70
C LEU A 273 -35.22 31.57 3.01
N LEU A 274 -36.22 30.69 2.96
CA LEU A 274 -37.55 30.94 2.42
C LEU A 274 -38.61 30.30 3.33
N ASP A 275 -39.80 30.89 3.33
CA ASP A 275 -40.91 30.42 4.16
C ASP A 275 -41.90 29.52 3.37
N LYS A 276 -41.95 29.69 2.04
CA LYS A 276 -42.81 28.92 1.13
C LYS A 276 -42.10 28.64 -0.20
N PRO A 277 -42.44 27.55 -0.91
CA PRO A 277 -41.87 27.26 -2.21
C PRO A 277 -42.38 28.26 -3.25
N CYS A 278 -41.54 28.59 -4.22
CA CYS A 278 -41.88 29.52 -5.30
C CYS A 278 -41.25 29.07 -6.62
N ARG A 279 -41.90 29.43 -7.72
CA ARG A 279 -41.45 29.12 -9.09
C ARG A 279 -40.65 30.26 -9.73
N ASN A 280 -40.47 31.36 -9.00
CA ASN A 280 -39.77 32.54 -9.47
C ASN A 280 -38.94 33.11 -8.32
N LEU A 281 -37.62 33.16 -8.52
CA LEU A 281 -36.63 33.70 -7.57
C LEU A 281 -36.04 35.04 -8.05
N SER A 282 -36.64 35.66 -9.08
CA SER A 282 -36.20 36.97 -9.56
C SER A 282 -36.24 38.01 -8.45
N ILE A 283 -35.21 38.84 -8.38
CA ILE A 283 -35.09 39.93 -7.39
C ILE A 283 -36.25 40.94 -7.45
N ASN A 284 -36.97 40.98 -8.57
CA ASN A 284 -38.16 41.82 -8.77
C ASN A 284 -39.44 41.24 -8.14
N THR A 285 -39.36 40.07 -7.50
CA THR A 285 -40.46 39.45 -6.75
C THR A 285 -40.24 39.59 -5.26
N LEU A 286 -41.32 39.60 -4.46
CA LEU A 286 -41.23 39.71 -3.01
C LEU A 286 -40.42 38.55 -2.40
N GLU A 287 -40.65 37.33 -2.88
CA GLU A 287 -39.91 36.14 -2.45
C GLU A 287 -38.43 36.20 -2.85
N GLY A 288 -38.12 36.66 -4.07
CA GLY A 288 -36.74 36.85 -4.52
C GLY A 288 -35.99 37.94 -3.77
N TRP A 289 -36.66 39.04 -3.43
CA TRP A 289 -36.08 40.12 -2.60
C TRP A 289 -35.77 39.65 -1.18
N ASN A 290 -36.71 38.94 -0.54
CA ASN A 290 -36.51 38.38 0.81
C ASN A 290 -35.39 37.36 0.84
N LEU A 291 -35.29 36.51 -0.19
CA LEU A 291 -34.19 35.56 -0.33
C LEU A 291 -32.84 36.27 -0.49
N PHE A 292 -32.78 37.35 -1.27
CA PHE A 292 -31.55 38.14 -1.44
C PHE A 292 -31.04 38.70 -0.10
N VAL A 293 -31.93 39.31 0.70
CA VAL A 293 -31.57 39.84 2.03
C VAL A 293 -31.09 38.72 2.96
N LYS A 294 -31.86 37.62 3.05
CA LYS A 294 -31.49 36.48 3.90
C LYS A 294 -30.20 35.81 3.45
N LYS A 295 -29.89 35.75 2.14
CA LYS A 295 -28.62 35.21 1.61
C LYS A 295 -27.41 35.98 2.14
N ASP A 296 -27.50 37.31 2.22
CA ASP A 296 -26.41 38.15 2.72
C ASP A 296 -26.20 38.00 4.23
N GLU A 297 -27.28 37.93 5.02
CA GLU A 297 -27.23 37.67 6.47
C GLU A 297 -26.66 36.27 6.77
N TYR A 298 -27.20 35.26 6.09
CA TYR A 298 -26.79 33.86 6.25
C TYR A 298 -25.31 33.64 5.92
N LYS A 299 -24.81 34.30 4.87
CA LYS A 299 -23.38 34.28 4.53
C LYS A 299 -22.52 34.89 5.63
N ARG A 300 -22.96 35.99 6.27
CA ARG A 300 -22.21 36.64 7.36
C ARG A 300 -22.20 35.78 8.63
N ASP A 301 -23.31 35.14 8.96
CA ASP A 301 -23.43 34.31 10.17
C ASP A 301 -22.66 32.98 10.06
N LEU A 302 -22.49 32.46 8.84
CA LEU A 302 -21.70 31.25 8.60
C LEU A 302 -20.18 31.48 8.54
N ILE A 303 -19.73 32.71 8.31
CA ILE A 303 -18.30 33.09 8.26
C ILE A 303 -17.75 33.46 9.65
N LYS A 304 -18.61 33.81 10.62
CA LYS A 304 -18.28 34.05 12.02
C LYS A 304 -18.19 32.76 12.83
#